data_AF-A0A969XFR0-F1
#
_entry.id   AF-A0A969XFR0-F1
#
_cell.length_a   1.000
_cell.length_b   1.000
_cell.length_c   1.000
_cell.angle_alpha   90.00
_cell.angle_beta   90.00
_cell.angle_gamma   90.00
#
_symmetry.space_group_name_H-M   'P 1'
#
loop_
_entity.id
_entity.type
_entity.pdbx_description
1 polymer ?
#
loop_
_entity_poly.entity_id
_entity_poly.type
_entity_poly.pdbx_seq_one_letter_code
_entity_poly.pdbx_strand_id
1 'polypeptide(L)'
;MTGMVENVSADKAIALGHPSYVWRAGQERRLDMIRAHVALEGARLLDVGCGLGMYVSRLRAFSDDVHGVDVDAERVAEASRTLPNIRQAPAEALPYDADTFDMVLLHEVLEHVDDDAAAVGEAWRVTRPGGRIVVFVPNRWYPFETHGFFWRGEYRFGNIP
;
A
#
# COMPACT_ATOMS: atom_id res chain seq x y z
N MET A 1 -21.53 -26.71 11.83
CA MET A 1 -21.20 -25.27 12.00
C MET A 1 -19.85 -25.03 11.35
N THR A 2 -19.84 -24.89 10.04
CA THR A 2 -18.61 -24.74 9.24
C THR A 2 -19.04 -23.92 8.02
N GLY A 3 -18.68 -22.64 7.95
CA GLY A 3 -19.11 -21.80 6.83
C GLY A 3 -19.04 -20.29 7.00
N MET A 4 -18.69 -19.76 8.18
CA MET A 4 -18.57 -18.29 8.36
C MET A 4 -17.13 -17.75 8.31
N VAL A 5 -16.10 -18.59 8.36
CA VAL A 5 -14.70 -18.12 8.49
C VAL A 5 -14.03 -17.90 7.12
N GLU A 6 -14.41 -18.66 6.08
CA GLU A 6 -13.84 -18.48 4.72
C GLU A 6 -14.38 -17.23 4.00
N ASN A 7 -15.62 -16.79 4.30
CA ASN A 7 -16.24 -15.65 3.63
C ASN A 7 -15.66 -14.30 4.08
N VAL A 8 -15.32 -14.13 5.37
CA VAL A 8 -14.82 -12.85 5.92
C VAL A 8 -13.46 -12.47 5.30
N SER A 9 -12.63 -13.47 5.02
CA SER A 9 -11.33 -13.29 4.36
C SER A 9 -11.47 -12.82 2.90
N ALA A 10 -12.41 -13.41 2.16
CA ALA A 10 -12.68 -13.05 0.77
C ALA A 10 -13.32 -11.65 0.66
N ASP A 11 -14.27 -11.31 1.54
CA ASP A 11 -14.92 -10.00 1.58
C ASP A 11 -13.92 -8.88 1.93
N LYS A 12 -13.02 -9.13 2.90
CA LYS A 12 -11.93 -8.20 3.24
C LYS A 12 -10.96 -7.99 2.07
N ALA A 13 -10.61 -9.05 1.35
CA ALA A 13 -9.70 -8.94 0.21
C ALA A 13 -10.30 -8.15 -0.96
N ILE A 14 -11.61 -8.21 -1.15
CA ILE A 14 -12.33 -7.40 -2.13
C ILE A 14 -12.31 -5.92 -1.72
N ALA A 15 -12.57 -5.62 -0.44
CA ALA A 15 -12.63 -4.25 0.04
C ALA A 15 -11.25 -3.59 0.18
N LEU A 16 -10.26 -4.30 0.73
CA LEU A 16 -8.97 -3.76 1.16
C LEU A 16 -7.78 -4.22 0.29
N GLY A 17 -8.06 -4.88 -0.82
CA GLY A 17 -7.05 -5.51 -1.67
C GLY A 17 -6.37 -6.73 -1.01
N HIS A 18 -5.58 -7.45 -1.81
CA HIS A 18 -4.72 -8.53 -1.30
C HIS A 18 -3.34 -7.97 -0.93
N PRO A 19 -2.84 -8.24 0.29
CA PRO A 19 -1.50 -7.82 0.63
C PRO A 19 -0.49 -8.64 -0.18
N SER A 20 0.69 -8.06 -0.40
CA SER A 20 1.81 -8.85 -0.92
C SER A 20 2.26 -9.87 0.12
N TYR A 21 2.25 -11.16 -0.23
CA TYR A 21 2.78 -12.25 0.60
C TYR A 21 4.20 -12.66 0.20
N VAL A 22 4.60 -12.33 -1.04
CA VAL A 22 5.87 -12.75 -1.64
C VAL A 22 6.44 -11.62 -2.48
N TRP A 23 7.76 -11.49 -2.47
CA TRP A 23 8.47 -10.55 -3.32
C TRP A 23 8.78 -11.20 -4.66
N ARG A 24 8.32 -10.60 -5.76
CA ARG A 24 8.51 -11.11 -7.12
C ARG A 24 9.01 -9.99 -8.05
N ALA A 25 9.25 -10.34 -9.31
CA ALA A 25 9.72 -9.42 -10.34
C ALA A 25 8.87 -8.14 -10.48
N GLY A 26 7.56 -8.22 -10.23
CA GLY A 26 6.68 -7.05 -10.27
C GLY A 26 6.95 -6.02 -9.18
N GLN A 27 7.25 -6.47 -7.96
CA GLN A 27 7.66 -5.62 -6.84
C GLN A 27 9.09 -5.11 -7.03
N GLU A 28 10.01 -5.96 -7.50
CA GLU A 28 11.39 -5.54 -7.80
C GLU A 28 11.41 -4.40 -8.85
N ARG A 29 10.64 -4.54 -9.94
CA ARG A 29 10.52 -3.49 -10.95
C ARG A 29 9.99 -2.17 -10.39
N ARG A 30 9.00 -2.21 -9.48
CA ARG A 30 8.46 -1.00 -8.84
C ARG A 30 9.47 -0.38 -7.87
N LEU A 31 10.22 -1.20 -7.13
CA LEU A 31 11.31 -0.72 -6.29
C LEU A 31 12.41 -0.04 -7.11
N ASP A 32 12.79 -0.61 -8.26
CA ASP A 32 13.76 0.02 -9.16
C ASP A 32 13.24 1.37 -9.71
N MET A 33 11.93 1.47 -10.01
CA MET A 33 11.31 2.74 -10.39
C MET A 33 11.35 3.77 -9.26
N ILE A 34 11.10 3.37 -8.01
CA ILE A 34 11.23 4.24 -6.84
C ILE A 34 12.67 4.76 -6.74
N ARG A 35 13.66 3.85 -6.79
CA ARG A 35 15.09 4.18 -6.67
C ARG A 35 15.60 5.10 -7.77
N ALA A 36 15.00 5.05 -8.96
CA ALA A 36 15.35 5.94 -10.06
C ALA A 36 14.91 7.40 -9.83
N HIS A 37 13.96 7.66 -8.92
CA HIS A 37 13.36 8.98 -8.72
C HIS A 37 13.43 9.50 -7.27
N VAL A 38 13.80 8.64 -6.32
CA VAL A 38 13.86 8.94 -4.89
C VAL A 38 15.18 8.44 -4.32
N ALA A 39 15.89 9.30 -3.59
CA ALA A 39 17.05 8.90 -2.80
C ALA A 39 16.56 8.22 -1.52
N LEU A 40 16.87 6.92 -1.35
CA LEU A 40 16.35 6.12 -0.23
C LEU A 40 17.34 6.00 0.93
N GLU A 41 18.64 6.14 0.66
CA GLU A 41 19.69 5.97 1.66
C GLU A 41 19.52 6.96 2.83
N GLY A 42 19.25 6.42 4.01
CA GLY A 42 19.04 7.20 5.24
C GLY A 42 17.79 8.08 5.25
N ALA A 43 16.91 7.96 4.25
CA ALA A 43 15.67 8.73 4.16
C ALA A 43 14.62 8.22 5.14
N ARG A 44 13.72 9.09 5.60
CA ARG A 44 12.55 8.73 6.40
C ARG A 44 11.37 8.40 5.49
N LEU A 45 10.96 7.14 5.49
CA LEU A 45 10.06 6.58 4.49
C LEU A 45 8.73 6.14 5.13
N LEU A 46 7.61 6.38 4.46
CA LEU A 46 6.28 5.89 4.84
C LEU A 46 5.68 5.04 3.74
N ASP A 47 5.19 3.86 4.09
CA ASP A 47 4.35 2.99 3.24
C ASP A 47 2.90 3.03 3.74
N VAL A 48 2.01 3.67 2.98
CA VAL A 48 0.58 3.77 3.30
C VAL A 48 -0.14 2.58 2.69
N GLY A 49 -1.00 1.90 3.46
CA GLY A 49 -1.59 0.61 3.05
C GLY A 49 -0.56 -0.52 3.05
N CYS A 50 0.34 -0.54 4.04
CA CYS A 50 1.52 -1.41 4.03
C CYS A 50 1.20 -2.92 4.08
N GLY A 51 -0.03 -3.30 4.42
CA GLY A 51 -0.45 -4.69 4.59
C GLY A 51 0.44 -5.43 5.58
N LEU A 52 1.11 -6.48 5.10
CA LEU A 52 2.07 -7.27 5.88
C LEU A 52 3.48 -6.67 5.93
N GLY A 53 3.66 -5.44 5.44
CA GLY A 53 4.90 -4.69 5.52
C GLY A 53 5.98 -5.12 4.52
N MET A 54 5.60 -5.64 3.35
CA MET A 54 6.59 -6.12 2.37
C MET A 54 7.49 -5.00 1.83
N TYR A 55 6.94 -3.84 1.47
CA TYR A 55 7.75 -2.70 1.06
C TYR A 55 8.50 -2.10 2.24
N VAL A 56 7.88 -1.99 3.42
CA VAL A 56 8.59 -1.60 4.65
C VAL A 56 9.85 -2.44 4.86
N SER A 57 9.71 -3.77 4.87
CA SER A 57 10.83 -4.72 5.02
C SER A 57 11.92 -4.51 3.97
N ARG A 58 11.54 -4.32 2.70
CA ARG A 58 12.49 -4.16 1.60
C ARG A 58 13.19 -2.80 1.62
N LEU A 59 12.47 -1.73 1.95
CA LEU A 59 13.00 -0.37 2.08
C LEU A 59 13.98 -0.25 3.24
N ARG A 60 13.87 -1.12 4.26
CA ARG A 60 14.85 -1.18 5.36
C ARG A 60 16.27 -1.58 4.95
N ALA A 61 16.47 -2.06 3.72
CA ALA A 61 17.81 -2.24 3.16
C ALA A 61 18.52 -0.90 2.86
N PHE A 62 17.79 0.21 2.80
CA PHE A 62 18.30 1.55 2.45
C PHE A 62 18.23 2.52 3.64
N SER A 63 17.29 2.34 4.57
CA SER A 63 17.12 3.21 5.74
C SER A 63 16.61 2.43 6.94
N ASP A 64 17.04 2.79 8.15
CA ASP A 64 16.45 2.25 9.37
C ASP A 64 15.14 2.92 9.78
N ASP A 65 14.82 4.09 9.20
CA ASP A 65 13.66 4.94 9.55
C ASP A 65 12.51 4.76 8.54
N VAL A 66 11.97 3.54 8.50
CA VAL A 66 10.86 3.15 7.63
C VAL A 66 9.62 2.89 8.48
N HIS A 67 8.50 3.47 8.07
CA HIS A 67 7.20 3.41 8.75
C HIS A 67 6.17 2.77 7.84
N GLY A 68 5.15 2.14 8.42
CA GLY A 68 4.01 1.58 7.69
C GLY A 68 2.69 1.88 8.39
N VAL A 69 1.65 2.15 7.61
CA VAL A 69 0.27 2.23 8.12
C VAL A 69 -0.67 1.34 7.33
N ASP A 70 -1.62 0.70 8.01
CA ASP A 70 -2.71 -0.03 7.37
C ASP A 70 -3.99 0.07 8.24
N VAL A 71 -5.16 0.00 7.62
CA VAL A 71 -6.44 0.09 8.35
C VAL A 71 -6.82 -1.25 9.01
N ASP A 72 -6.33 -2.37 8.47
CA ASP A 72 -6.61 -3.71 8.97
C ASP A 72 -5.74 -4.04 10.19
N ALA A 73 -6.38 -4.13 11.36
CA ALA A 73 -5.73 -4.43 12.63
C ALA A 73 -4.99 -5.78 12.65
N GLU A 74 -5.45 -6.79 11.92
CA GLU A 74 -4.82 -8.11 11.87
C GLU A 74 -3.52 -8.04 11.07
N ARG A 75 -3.53 -7.34 9.91
CA ARG A 75 -2.32 -7.12 9.11
C ARG A 75 -1.28 -6.31 9.87
N VAL A 76 -1.70 -5.24 10.55
CA VAL A 76 -0.85 -4.43 11.42
C VAL A 76 -0.24 -5.28 12.53
N ALA A 77 -1.04 -6.09 13.22
CA ALA A 77 -0.58 -6.94 14.31
C ALA A 77 0.43 -8.00 13.82
N GLU A 78 0.21 -8.57 12.64
CA GLU A 78 1.13 -9.52 12.02
C GLU A 78 2.45 -8.85 11.62
N ALA A 79 2.41 -7.76 10.87
CA ALA A 79 3.60 -7.02 10.40
C ALA A 79 4.45 -6.52 11.58
N SER A 80 3.81 -6.03 12.64
CA SER A 80 4.48 -5.51 13.84
C SER A 80 5.27 -6.56 14.62
N ARG A 81 5.10 -7.86 14.34
CA ARG A 81 5.88 -8.92 15.00
C ARG A 81 7.36 -8.88 14.60
N THR A 82 7.65 -8.40 13.39
CA THR A 82 9.01 -8.42 12.82
C THR A 82 9.48 -7.05 12.34
N LEU A 83 8.55 -6.11 12.12
CA LEU A 83 8.85 -4.77 11.63
C LEU A 83 8.52 -3.71 12.70
N PRO A 84 9.45 -2.79 13.01
CA PRO A 84 9.14 -1.64 13.85
C PRO A 84 8.28 -0.62 13.10
N ASN A 85 7.74 0.35 13.82
CA ASN A 85 7.07 1.54 13.25
C ASN A 85 5.85 1.25 12.36
N ILE A 86 5.16 0.14 12.60
CA ILE A 86 3.86 -0.17 11.98
C ILE A 86 2.74 0.36 12.87
N ARG A 87 1.76 1.07 12.30
CA ARG A 87 0.62 1.65 13.02
C ARG A 87 -0.69 1.35 12.32
N GLN A 88 -1.77 1.24 13.09
CA GLN A 88 -3.12 1.16 12.53
C GLN A 88 -3.68 2.55 12.29
N ALA A 89 -3.99 2.89 11.04
CA ALA A 89 -4.65 4.14 10.67
C ALA A 89 -5.23 4.07 9.25
N PRO A 90 -6.31 4.81 8.94
CA PRO A 90 -6.75 5.01 7.57
C PRO A 90 -5.79 5.92 6.81
N ALA A 91 -5.78 5.83 5.47
CA ALA A 91 -4.94 6.68 4.62
C ALA A 91 -5.38 8.15 4.66
N GLU A 92 -6.66 8.37 4.95
CA GLU A 92 -7.35 9.67 5.04
C GLU A 92 -7.09 10.39 6.38
N ALA A 93 -6.42 9.76 7.35
CA ALA A 93 -6.01 10.38 8.61
C ALA A 93 -4.73 9.74 9.17
N LEU A 94 -3.58 10.17 8.66
CA LEU A 94 -2.27 9.63 9.00
C LEU A 94 -1.79 10.13 10.38
N PRO A 95 -1.30 9.24 11.27
CA PRO A 95 -0.94 9.55 12.64
C PRO A 95 0.48 10.15 12.76
N TYR A 96 0.78 11.13 11.92
CA TYR A 96 2.08 11.79 11.83
C TYR A 96 1.90 13.29 11.66
N ASP A 97 2.90 14.05 12.10
CA ASP A 97 2.94 15.50 11.91
C ASP A 97 3.15 15.86 10.44
N ALA A 98 2.83 17.10 10.09
CA ALA A 98 3.14 17.60 8.76
C ALA A 98 4.66 17.59 8.51
N ASP A 99 5.05 17.52 7.24
CA ASP A 99 6.44 17.62 6.79
C ASP A 99 7.42 16.61 7.42
N THR A 100 6.95 15.40 7.70
CA THR A 100 7.70 14.37 8.42
C THR A 100 8.57 13.49 7.51
N PHE A 101 8.06 13.11 6.35
CA PHE A 101 8.66 12.05 5.52
C PHE A 101 9.36 12.60 4.27
N ASP A 102 10.50 12.00 3.93
CA ASP A 102 11.21 12.20 2.67
C ASP A 102 10.45 11.59 1.49
N MET A 103 9.81 10.43 1.74
CA MET A 103 8.98 9.74 0.77
C MET A 103 7.74 9.13 1.42
N VAL A 104 6.60 9.27 0.75
CA VAL A 104 5.36 8.54 1.04
C VAL A 104 5.01 7.66 -0.16
N LEU A 105 4.86 6.36 0.05
CA LEU A 105 4.44 5.38 -0.95
C LEU A 105 2.96 5.06 -0.75
N LEU A 106 2.19 5.09 -1.84
CA LEU A 106 0.85 4.52 -1.94
C LEU A 106 0.88 3.48 -3.07
N HIS A 107 0.97 2.20 -2.71
CA HIS A 107 1.03 1.09 -3.66
C HIS A 107 -0.27 0.29 -3.64
N GLU A 108 -1.11 0.48 -4.67
CA GLU A 108 -2.44 -0.15 -4.81
C GLU A 108 -3.35 0.16 -3.59
N VAL A 109 -3.53 1.46 -3.32
CA VAL A 109 -4.28 1.98 -2.14
C VAL A 109 -5.46 2.86 -2.56
N LEU A 110 -5.24 3.79 -3.49
CA LEU A 110 -6.22 4.84 -3.80
C LEU A 110 -7.53 4.30 -4.42
N GLU A 111 -7.50 3.08 -4.97
CA GLU A 111 -8.67 2.39 -5.48
C GLU A 111 -9.52 1.71 -4.38
N HIS A 112 -9.01 1.66 -3.15
CA HIS A 112 -9.64 0.99 -2.00
C HIS A 112 -10.10 1.96 -0.91
N VAL A 113 -9.66 3.23 -0.95
CA VAL A 113 -10.05 4.26 0.02
C VAL A 113 -11.43 4.83 -0.28
N ASP A 114 -12.09 5.38 0.74
CA ASP A 114 -13.40 6.01 0.58
C ASP A 114 -13.27 7.42 -0.05
N ASP A 115 -12.19 8.13 0.26
CA ASP A 115 -11.89 9.48 -0.23
C ASP A 115 -10.41 9.59 -0.66
N ASP A 116 -10.18 9.45 -1.97
CA ASP A 116 -8.85 9.52 -2.58
C ASP A 116 -8.21 10.91 -2.48
N ALA A 117 -9.02 11.98 -2.52
CA ALA A 117 -8.57 13.34 -2.34
C ALA A 117 -8.08 13.59 -0.91
N ALA A 118 -8.79 13.07 0.10
CA ALA A 118 -8.36 13.13 1.50
C ALA A 118 -7.08 12.32 1.72
N ALA A 119 -6.99 11.10 1.18
CA ALA A 119 -5.80 10.26 1.28
C ALA A 119 -4.56 10.92 0.64
N VAL A 120 -4.70 11.50 -0.56
CA VAL A 120 -3.62 12.27 -1.22
C VAL A 120 -3.30 13.54 -0.44
N GLY A 121 -4.30 14.19 0.15
CA GLY A 121 -4.12 15.37 1.01
C GLY A 121 -3.28 15.06 2.26
N GLU A 122 -3.53 13.93 2.92
CA GLU A 122 -2.73 13.46 4.05
C GLU A 122 -1.33 13.04 3.64
N ALA A 123 -1.19 12.29 2.54
CA ALA A 123 0.12 11.95 1.99
C ALA A 123 0.95 13.20 1.68
N TRP A 124 0.30 14.23 1.11
CA TRP A 124 0.90 15.54 0.90
C TRP A 124 1.29 16.21 2.22
N ARG A 125 0.37 16.30 3.19
CA ARG A 125 0.60 16.96 4.48
C ARG A 125 1.81 16.37 5.19
N VAL A 126 1.94 15.05 5.26
CA VAL A 126 3.04 14.39 5.99
C VAL A 126 4.34 14.33 5.19
N THR A 127 4.31 14.61 3.88
CA THR A 127 5.52 14.69 3.05
C THR A 127 6.16 16.05 3.22
N ARG A 128 7.45 16.10 3.55
CA ARG A 128 8.17 17.37 3.71
C ARG A 128 8.29 18.15 2.41
N PRO A 129 8.54 19.48 2.45
CA PRO A 129 8.85 20.24 1.26
C PRO A 129 10.06 19.65 0.54
N GLY A 130 9.90 19.40 -0.76
CA GLY A 130 10.90 18.75 -1.61
C GLY A 130 10.94 17.22 -1.52
N GLY A 131 10.14 16.59 -0.64
CA GLY A 131 9.93 15.15 -0.59
C GLY A 131 9.20 14.60 -1.81
N ARG A 132 8.90 13.30 -1.80
CA ARG A 132 8.26 12.60 -2.92
C ARG A 132 7.06 11.78 -2.46
N ILE A 133 5.96 11.91 -3.18
CA ILE A 133 4.84 10.98 -3.08
C ILE A 133 4.94 10.06 -4.29
N VAL A 134 5.04 8.75 -4.05
CA VAL A 134 5.08 7.75 -5.10
C VAL A 134 3.77 6.98 -5.09
N VAL A 135 3.09 6.97 -6.23
CA VAL A 135 1.78 6.35 -6.38
C VAL A 135 1.85 5.29 -7.47
N PHE A 136 1.40 4.09 -7.13
CA PHE A 136 1.08 3.05 -8.10
C PHE A 136 -0.39 2.68 -7.91
N VAL A 137 -1.17 2.81 -8.97
CA VAL A 137 -2.60 2.50 -8.99
C VAL A 137 -2.94 1.79 -10.29
N PRO A 138 -4.01 0.99 -10.32
CA PRO A 138 -4.51 0.38 -11.55
C PRO A 138 -4.87 1.46 -12.57
N ASN A 139 -4.39 1.29 -13.80
CA ASN A 139 -4.79 2.14 -14.90
C ASN A 139 -6.07 1.58 -15.53
N ARG A 140 -7.22 2.17 -15.18
CA ARG A 140 -8.56 1.80 -15.67
C ARG A 140 -8.68 1.70 -17.19
N TRP A 141 -7.89 2.48 -17.93
CA TRP A 141 -7.96 2.53 -19.40
C TRP A 141 -6.84 1.75 -20.07
N TYR A 142 -6.07 0.97 -19.30
CA TYR A 142 -5.05 0.12 -19.88
C TYR A 142 -5.74 -0.95 -20.74
N PRO A 143 -5.35 -1.14 -22.02
CA PRO A 143 -6.07 -1.99 -22.97
C PRO A 143 -6.05 -3.48 -22.62
N PHE A 144 -5.35 -3.86 -21.55
CA PHE A 144 -5.24 -5.20 -21.02
C PHE A 144 -5.52 -5.15 -19.52
N GLU A 145 -6.70 -5.58 -19.07
CA GLU A 145 -7.01 -5.66 -17.65
C GLU A 145 -6.14 -6.73 -16.96
N THR A 146 -5.09 -6.28 -16.26
CA THR A 146 -4.17 -7.14 -15.52
C THR A 146 -4.68 -7.51 -14.12
N HIS A 147 -5.78 -6.88 -13.68
CA HIS A 147 -6.47 -7.18 -12.43
C HIS A 147 -7.78 -7.92 -12.72
N GLY A 148 -8.55 -8.25 -11.69
CA GLY A 148 -9.90 -8.80 -11.91
C GLY A 148 -10.96 -7.71 -11.86
N PHE A 149 -12.08 -7.93 -12.53
CA PHE A 149 -13.24 -7.04 -12.50
C PHE A 149 -14.52 -7.80 -12.20
N PHE A 150 -15.51 -7.12 -11.60
CA PHE A 150 -16.83 -7.69 -11.34
C PHE A 150 -17.74 -7.54 -12.57
N TRP A 151 -18.24 -8.67 -13.08
CA TRP A 151 -19.26 -8.68 -14.15
C TRP A 151 -20.33 -9.73 -13.86
N ARG A 152 -21.59 -9.29 -13.85
CA ARG A 152 -22.76 -10.12 -13.54
C ARG A 152 -22.67 -10.89 -12.21
N GLY A 153 -22.05 -10.27 -11.19
CA GLY A 153 -21.92 -10.86 -9.86
C GLY A 153 -20.75 -11.83 -9.70
N GLU A 154 -19.89 -11.98 -10.72
CA GLU A 154 -18.69 -12.80 -10.65
C GLU A 154 -17.43 -11.95 -10.78
N TYR A 155 -16.43 -12.20 -9.93
CA TYR A 155 -15.09 -11.64 -10.07
C TYR A 155 -14.33 -12.41 -11.16
N ARG A 156 -13.91 -11.71 -12.22
CA ARG A 156 -13.21 -12.28 -13.37
C ARG A 156 -11.80 -11.74 -13.44
N PHE A 157 -10.81 -12.62 -13.32
CA PHE A 157 -9.39 -12.26 -13.41
C PHE A 157 -8.87 -12.37 -14.85
N GLY A 158 -8.26 -11.30 -15.37
CA GLY A 158 -7.54 -11.29 -16.64
C GLY A 158 -8.28 -10.61 -17.80
N ASN A 159 -7.54 -10.40 -18.89
CA ASN A 159 -7.98 -9.72 -20.10
C ASN A 159 -9.22 -10.40 -20.73
N ILE A 160 -10.33 -9.67 -20.85
CA ILE A 160 -11.40 -10.00 -21.79
C ILE A 160 -11.31 -9.01 -22.96
N PRO A 161 -11.32 -9.48 -24.23
CA PRO A 161 -11.32 -8.61 -25.40
C PRO A 161 -12.58 -7.75 -25.51
#